data_AF-A0A8J7IBX6-F1
#
_entry.id   AF-A0A8J7IBX6-F1
#
_cell.length_a   1.000
_cell.length_b   1.000
_cell.length_c   1.000
_cell.angle_alpha   90.00
_cell.angle_beta   90.00
_cell.angle_gamma   90.00
#
_symmetry.space_group_name_H-M   'P 1'
#
loop_
_entity.id
_entity.type
_entity.pdbx_description
1 polymer ?
#
loop_
_entity_poly.entity_id
_entity_poly.type
_entity_poly.pdbx_seq_one_letter_code
_entity_poly.pdbx_strand_id
1 'polypeptide(L)'
;MAIIATFLAMPLSAFSNRPGGNQNDIFVASNTDPANFLTVTIDDDDTTLDGDTNTNETADDQTQIATITDATGAFVDSDACYVEWTATYTGANGHVIEVWRIELDNNTRVIAMSEIPAVGVTYTTTVKDTNVTGLDPASLPQLPCFTVGTRIETRFGPQCIETLIPGDLVKTEGGGLQPVKWIGSRKLTSCELLAHPHLCPVRITAGAMGNGLPVCDLLVSRQHRMLISSPIAKRMFGTDDVLVAAIKLTELPGIYLDQDVREIEYIHLLFDSHEVIFAEGSPSESLYTGVEAMKSVPEAARQEIYTLFPDLKSGAMPGSARPIPSGRRQKQLVQRHLRNRKPLTADYSTSKSA
;
A
#
# COMPACT_ATOMS: atom_id res chain seq x y z
N MET A 1 22.70 20.46 1.71
CA MET A 1 22.24 20.77 0.35
C MET A 1 23.40 20.65 -0.62
N ALA A 2 23.73 19.40 -0.91
CA ALA A 2 24.49 19.02 -2.07
C ALA A 2 23.52 18.29 -3.01
N ILE A 3 23.53 18.65 -4.29
CA ILE A 3 22.83 17.84 -5.29
C ILE A 3 23.59 16.52 -5.41
N ILE A 4 22.95 15.43 -4.99
CA ILE A 4 23.56 14.10 -4.99
C ILE A 4 23.21 13.30 -6.24
N ALA A 5 22.10 13.62 -6.91
CA ALA A 5 21.71 12.99 -8.16
C ALA A 5 20.89 13.91 -9.06
N THR A 6 21.01 13.71 -10.38
CA THR A 6 20.17 14.35 -11.38
C THR A 6 19.76 13.30 -12.41
N PHE A 7 18.46 13.19 -12.63
CA PHE A 7 17.85 12.24 -13.56
C PHE A 7 17.07 12.97 -14.64
N LEU A 8 17.08 12.43 -15.86
CA LEU A 8 16.21 12.87 -16.96
C LEU A 8 15.04 11.90 -17.08
N ALA A 9 13.82 12.38 -17.23
CA ALA A 9 12.61 11.56 -17.25
C ALA A 9 11.56 12.09 -18.24
N MET A 10 10.83 11.25 -18.99
CA MET A 10 9.76 11.74 -19.89
C MET A 10 8.40 11.71 -19.18
N PRO A 11 7.48 12.65 -19.46
CA PRO A 11 6.10 12.56 -19.01
C PRO A 11 5.40 11.33 -19.62
N LEU A 12 4.59 10.63 -18.81
CA LEU A 12 3.93 9.36 -19.17
C LEU A 12 3.06 9.46 -20.45
N SER A 13 2.61 10.66 -20.81
CA SER A 13 1.85 10.95 -22.03
C SER A 13 2.61 10.62 -23.33
N ALA A 14 3.94 10.44 -23.29
CA ALA A 14 4.76 10.08 -24.45
C ALA A 14 4.66 8.59 -24.85
N PHE A 15 4.10 7.71 -23.99
CA PHE A 15 3.88 6.30 -24.30
C PHE A 15 2.45 6.07 -24.79
N SER A 16 2.21 6.21 -26.10
CA SER A 16 0.92 5.81 -26.68
C SER A 16 0.78 4.28 -26.63
N ASN A 17 -0.27 3.80 -25.96
CA ASN A 17 -0.70 2.40 -25.83
C ASN A 17 0.02 1.56 -24.77
N ARG A 18 -0.46 1.67 -23.52
CA ARG A 18 -0.56 0.51 -22.63
C ARG A 18 -1.92 0.46 -21.92
N PRO A 19 -2.50 -0.73 -21.73
CA PRO A 19 -3.66 -0.91 -20.87
C PRO A 19 -3.20 -0.91 -19.39
N GLY A 20 -3.77 -0.01 -18.58
CA GLY A 20 -3.65 -0.06 -17.12
C GLY A 20 -2.67 0.91 -16.44
N GLY A 21 -2.27 2.02 -17.09
CA GLY A 21 -1.56 3.11 -16.39
C GLY A 21 -2.54 4.07 -15.71
N ASN A 22 -2.28 4.43 -14.44
CA ASN A 22 -3.01 5.50 -13.75
C ASN A 22 -2.47 6.88 -14.16
N GLN A 23 -3.28 7.93 -14.03
CA GLN A 23 -2.89 9.32 -14.31
C GLN A 23 -1.80 9.89 -13.37
N ASN A 24 -1.37 9.13 -12.34
CA ASN A 24 -0.41 9.56 -11.32
C ASN A 24 1.00 8.94 -11.47
N ASP A 25 1.17 7.95 -12.37
CA ASP A 25 2.50 7.49 -12.76
C ASP A 25 3.00 8.49 -13.80
N ILE A 26 4.14 9.16 -13.59
CA ILE A 26 4.54 10.23 -14.50
C ILE A 26 5.74 9.84 -15.38
N PHE A 27 6.48 8.73 -15.16
CA PHE A 27 7.80 8.61 -15.81
C PHE A 27 8.29 7.22 -16.23
N VAL A 28 8.93 7.17 -17.41
CA VAL A 28 9.93 6.17 -17.86
C VAL A 28 11.00 6.96 -18.64
N ALA A 29 12.29 6.80 -18.34
CA ALA A 29 13.37 7.62 -18.89
C ALA A 29 14.16 6.98 -20.04
N SER A 30 14.72 7.86 -20.88
CA SER A 30 15.52 7.57 -22.07
C SER A 30 16.50 8.73 -22.34
N ASN A 31 17.63 8.58 -23.04
CA ASN A 31 18.61 9.66 -23.31
C ASN A 31 18.70 10.03 -24.81
N THR A 32 17.59 10.07 -25.54
CA THR A 32 17.64 10.27 -27.02
C THR A 32 16.86 11.46 -27.58
N ASP A 33 16.18 12.31 -26.77
CA ASP A 33 15.55 13.56 -27.25
C ASP A 33 15.40 14.68 -26.18
N PRO A 34 16.42 15.52 -25.94
CA PRO A 34 16.46 16.49 -24.83
C PRO A 34 15.33 17.54 -24.80
N ALA A 35 14.52 17.66 -25.85
CA ALA A 35 13.47 18.69 -25.94
C ALA A 35 12.20 18.39 -25.11
N ASN A 36 11.99 17.16 -24.61
CA ASN A 36 10.74 16.73 -23.96
C ASN A 36 10.94 16.06 -22.59
N PHE A 37 12.07 16.29 -21.93
CA PHE A 37 12.38 15.68 -20.62
C PHE A 37 12.02 16.60 -19.45
N LEU A 38 11.58 15.99 -18.37
CA LEU A 38 11.61 16.54 -17.03
C LEU A 38 12.98 16.23 -16.40
N THR A 39 13.52 17.16 -15.64
CA THR A 39 14.74 16.97 -14.83
C THR A 39 14.33 16.74 -13.38
N VAL A 40 14.83 15.68 -12.76
CA VAL A 40 14.65 15.43 -11.33
C VAL A 40 15.98 15.61 -10.64
N THR A 41 16.06 16.60 -9.76
CA THR A 41 17.22 16.89 -8.93
C THR A 41 16.91 16.48 -7.51
N ILE A 42 17.77 15.64 -6.91
CA ILE A 42 17.68 15.30 -5.49
C ILE A 42 18.74 16.09 -4.74
N ASP A 43 18.27 16.92 -3.82
CA ASP A 43 19.11 17.66 -2.90
C ASP A 43 19.05 17.00 -1.52
N ASP A 44 20.22 16.82 -0.93
CA ASP A 44 20.40 16.08 0.31
C ASP A 44 21.49 16.72 1.18
N ASP A 45 21.55 16.34 2.45
CA ASP A 45 22.58 16.76 3.38
C ASP A 45 23.70 15.72 3.59
N ASP A 46 23.54 14.51 3.04
CA ASP A 46 24.57 13.48 3.02
C ASP A 46 24.93 12.98 1.60
N THR A 47 25.56 11.81 1.49
CA THR A 47 26.09 11.26 0.22
C THR A 47 25.33 10.01 -0.25
N THR A 48 24.26 9.65 0.43
CA THR A 48 23.52 8.41 0.26
C THR A 48 22.08 8.70 -0.09
N LEU A 49 21.60 8.10 -1.18
CA LEU A 49 20.17 8.14 -1.48
C LEU A 49 19.45 7.12 -0.59
N ASP A 50 18.72 7.61 0.41
CA ASP A 50 18.01 6.77 1.37
C ASP A 50 16.69 6.21 0.80
N GLY A 51 16.42 4.95 1.14
CA GLY A 51 15.17 4.25 0.78
C GLY A 51 14.27 4.00 1.98
N ASP A 52 13.01 3.62 1.73
CA ASP A 52 12.06 3.28 2.80
C ASP A 52 12.27 1.84 3.28
N THR A 53 13.12 1.69 4.30
CA THR A 53 13.46 0.40 4.91
C THR A 53 12.28 -0.27 5.60
N ASN A 54 11.27 0.51 5.98
CA ASN A 54 10.12 0.07 6.74
C ASN A 54 8.90 -0.21 5.86
N THR A 55 8.98 0.07 4.55
CA THR A 55 7.85 0.07 3.60
C THR A 55 6.62 0.78 4.15
N ASN A 56 6.87 1.83 4.92
CA ASN A 56 5.84 2.52 5.66
C ASN A 56 5.26 3.69 4.84
N GLU A 57 5.68 3.92 3.59
CA GLU A 57 5.33 5.07 2.74
C GLU A 57 5.65 6.41 3.42
N THR A 58 6.87 6.53 3.92
CA THR A 58 7.44 7.77 4.45
C THR A 58 8.88 7.81 4.02
N ALA A 59 9.34 8.99 3.59
CA ALA A 59 10.76 9.20 3.47
C ALA A 59 11.46 8.93 4.83
N ASP A 60 12.46 8.05 4.80
CA ASP A 60 13.30 7.76 5.95
C ASP A 60 14.21 8.97 6.28
N ASP A 61 14.45 9.83 5.29
CA ASP A 61 15.08 11.13 5.46
C ASP A 61 14.19 12.31 5.02
N GLN A 62 14.06 13.32 5.87
CA GLN A 62 13.30 14.55 5.60
C GLN A 62 14.15 15.64 4.95
N THR A 63 15.48 15.48 4.90
CA THR A 63 16.39 16.40 4.20
C THR A 63 16.63 16.03 2.74
N GLN A 64 16.32 14.78 2.35
CA GLN A 64 16.29 14.31 0.97
C GLN A 64 15.04 14.83 0.22
N ILE A 65 15.22 15.87 -0.59
CA ILE A 65 14.15 16.54 -1.33
C ILE A 65 14.35 16.36 -2.84
N ALA A 66 13.33 15.84 -3.52
CA ALA A 66 13.29 15.83 -4.98
C ALA A 66 12.66 17.13 -5.50
N THR A 67 13.28 17.72 -6.52
CA THR A 67 12.74 18.84 -7.30
C THR A 67 12.63 18.42 -8.75
N ILE A 68 11.46 18.62 -9.34
CA ILE A 68 11.14 18.26 -10.73
C ILE A 68 10.96 19.55 -11.53
N THR A 69 11.68 19.67 -12.63
CA THR A 69 11.54 20.76 -13.60
C THR A 69 11.27 20.22 -15.00
N ASP A 70 10.70 21.04 -15.88
CA ASP A 70 10.51 20.68 -17.29
C ASP A 70 11.76 20.91 -18.16
N ALA A 71 11.65 20.63 -19.46
CA ALA A 71 12.75 20.77 -20.41
C ALA A 71 13.25 22.23 -20.55
N THR A 72 12.44 23.20 -20.13
CA THR A 72 12.79 24.62 -20.10
C THR A 72 13.37 25.06 -18.76
N GLY A 73 13.38 24.16 -17.77
CA GLY A 73 13.78 24.43 -16.39
C GLY A 73 12.64 25.01 -15.53
N ALA A 74 11.40 25.02 -16.00
CA ALA A 74 10.27 25.50 -15.21
C ALA A 74 9.91 24.49 -14.13
N PHE A 75 9.60 24.97 -12.92
CA PHE A 75 9.19 24.14 -11.79
C PHE A 75 7.92 23.35 -12.12
N VAL A 76 7.96 22.04 -11.87
CA VAL A 76 6.83 21.13 -12.02
C VAL A 76 6.33 20.69 -10.64
N ASP A 77 7.23 20.19 -9.79
CA ASP A 77 6.86 19.61 -8.50
C ASP A 77 8.08 19.52 -7.55
N SER A 78 7.83 19.38 -6.25
CA SER A 78 8.85 19.06 -5.26
C SER A 78 8.25 18.58 -3.94
N ASP A 79 8.82 17.53 -3.37
CA ASP A 79 8.54 17.08 -2.00
C ASP A 79 9.71 16.23 -1.48
N ALA A 80 9.65 15.87 -0.20
CA ALA A 80 10.54 14.84 0.34
C ALA A 80 10.40 13.54 -0.46
N CYS A 81 11.51 12.85 -0.69
CA CYS A 81 11.53 11.64 -1.50
C CYS A 81 12.30 10.50 -0.86
N TYR A 82 12.07 9.29 -1.35
CA TYR A 82 12.82 8.09 -0.98
C TYR A 82 12.96 7.15 -2.15
N VAL A 83 14.03 6.36 -2.14
CA VAL A 83 14.23 5.26 -3.09
C VAL A 83 13.39 4.08 -2.65
N GLU A 84 12.33 3.77 -3.40
CA GLU A 84 11.46 2.64 -3.09
C GLU A 84 12.04 1.32 -3.61
N TRP A 85 12.75 1.37 -4.74
CA TRP A 85 13.28 0.17 -5.38
C TRP A 85 14.40 0.49 -6.36
N THR A 86 15.40 -0.39 -6.43
CA THR A 86 16.44 -0.34 -7.46
C THR A 86 16.65 -1.68 -8.17
N ALA A 87 17.01 -1.61 -9.45
CA ALA A 87 17.40 -2.79 -10.22
C ALA A 87 18.51 -2.52 -11.22
N THR A 88 19.23 -3.57 -11.55
CA THR A 88 20.26 -3.61 -12.58
C THR A 88 19.81 -4.57 -13.68
N TYR A 89 19.71 -4.08 -14.92
CA TYR A 89 19.41 -4.87 -16.11
C TYR A 89 20.69 -5.07 -16.93
N THR A 90 21.13 -6.31 -17.07
CA THR A 90 22.29 -6.66 -17.90
C THR A 90 21.82 -7.22 -19.23
N GLY A 91 22.14 -6.53 -20.32
CA GLY A 91 21.80 -6.95 -21.68
C GLY A 91 22.72 -8.07 -22.17
N ALA A 92 22.21 -8.95 -23.04
CA ALA A 92 23.01 -9.96 -23.74
C ALA A 92 24.11 -9.35 -24.63
N ASN A 93 24.01 -8.04 -24.91
CA ASN A 93 25.03 -7.23 -25.58
C ASN A 93 26.10 -6.67 -24.63
N GLY A 94 26.03 -6.97 -23.33
CA GLY A 94 26.96 -6.50 -22.30
C GLY A 94 26.64 -5.13 -21.69
N HIS A 95 25.55 -4.47 -22.11
CA HIS A 95 25.10 -3.19 -21.53
C HIS A 95 24.48 -3.39 -20.14
N VAL A 96 24.59 -2.38 -19.28
CA VAL A 96 24.11 -2.44 -17.90
C VAL A 96 23.29 -1.19 -17.57
N ILE A 97 22.00 -1.41 -17.33
CA ILE A 97 21.04 -0.35 -17.04
C ILE A 97 20.68 -0.40 -15.57
N GLU A 98 20.96 0.66 -14.84
CA GLU A 98 20.46 0.86 -13.50
C GLU A 98 19.10 1.55 -13.57
N VAL A 99 18.17 1.10 -12.75
CA VAL A 99 16.80 1.61 -12.67
C VAL A 99 16.49 1.92 -11.22
N TRP A 100 15.93 3.10 -10.98
CA TRP A 100 15.49 3.55 -9.66
C TRP A 100 14.01 3.90 -9.73
N ARG A 101 13.26 3.44 -8.74
CA ARG A 101 11.92 3.96 -8.45
C ARG A 101 12.04 4.87 -7.23
N ILE A 102 11.81 6.15 -7.45
CA ILE A 102 11.84 7.19 -6.43
C ILE A 102 10.40 7.64 -6.22
N GLU A 103 9.95 7.64 -4.98
CA GLU A 103 8.62 8.11 -4.64
C GLU A 103 8.74 9.37 -3.79
N LEU A 104 7.95 10.38 -4.15
CA LEU A 104 7.81 11.62 -3.40
C LEU A 104 6.60 11.48 -2.46
N ASP A 105 6.66 12.16 -1.31
CA ASP A 105 5.61 12.16 -0.28
C ASP A 105 4.24 12.65 -0.78
N ASN A 106 4.23 13.42 -1.87
CA ASN A 106 3.03 13.89 -2.56
C ASN A 106 2.42 12.86 -3.52
N ASN A 107 2.93 11.62 -3.54
CA ASN A 107 2.52 10.51 -4.41
C ASN A 107 2.99 10.64 -5.87
N THR A 108 3.91 11.57 -6.16
CA THR A 108 4.62 11.62 -7.44
C THR A 108 5.66 10.50 -7.46
N ARG A 109 5.58 9.61 -8.45
CA ARG A 109 6.49 8.48 -8.59
C ARG A 109 7.33 8.65 -9.81
N VAL A 110 8.65 8.60 -9.66
CA VAL A 110 9.67 8.73 -10.71
C VAL A 110 10.32 7.39 -10.96
N ILE A 111 10.40 6.96 -12.22
CA ILE A 111 11.28 5.87 -12.65
C ILE A 111 12.43 6.49 -13.43
N ALA A 112 13.63 6.40 -12.86
CA ALA A 112 14.87 6.82 -13.49
C ALA A 112 15.62 5.61 -14.03
N MET A 113 16.30 5.77 -15.17
CA MET A 113 17.12 4.73 -15.79
C MET A 113 18.46 5.33 -16.22
N SER A 114 19.57 4.60 -16.05
CA SER A 114 20.89 5.08 -16.44
C SER A 114 21.08 5.15 -17.97
N GLU A 115 20.37 4.29 -18.71
CA GLU A 115 20.35 4.25 -20.18
C GLU A 115 19.06 3.59 -20.73
N ILE A 116 18.81 3.71 -22.04
CA ILE A 116 17.66 3.07 -22.71
C ILE A 116 17.97 1.61 -23.03
N PRO A 117 17.04 0.68 -22.77
CA PRO A 117 17.14 -0.66 -23.33
C PRO A 117 17.19 -0.65 -24.85
N ALA A 118 18.23 -1.24 -25.43
CA ALA A 118 18.37 -1.38 -26.86
C ALA A 118 17.28 -2.31 -27.43
N VAL A 119 16.68 -1.90 -28.54
CA VAL A 119 15.65 -2.68 -29.23
C VAL A 119 16.22 -4.03 -29.66
N GLY A 120 15.49 -5.11 -29.36
CA GLY A 120 15.89 -6.47 -29.74
C GLY A 120 16.95 -7.11 -28.85
N VAL A 121 17.40 -6.43 -27.79
CA VAL A 121 18.32 -6.99 -26.80
C VAL A 121 17.51 -7.59 -25.64
N THR A 122 17.87 -8.82 -25.26
CA THR A 122 17.32 -9.44 -24.04
C THR A 122 18.13 -8.97 -22.84
N TYR A 123 17.45 -8.53 -21.79
CA TYR A 123 18.05 -8.09 -20.55
C TYR A 123 17.70 -9.06 -19.42
N THR A 124 18.68 -9.39 -18.58
CA THR A 124 18.49 -10.12 -17.33
C THR A 124 18.55 -9.15 -16.16
N THR A 125 17.58 -9.21 -15.26
CA THR A 125 17.46 -8.26 -14.16
C THR A 125 17.98 -8.86 -12.87
N THR A 126 18.78 -8.08 -12.13
CA THR A 126 19.12 -8.32 -10.74
C THR A 126 18.58 -7.16 -9.94
N VAL A 127 17.65 -7.41 -9.04
CA VAL A 127 17.09 -6.39 -8.15
C VAL A 127 18.07 -6.21 -6.99
N LYS A 128 18.61 -5.00 -6.80
CA LYS A 128 19.72 -4.76 -5.87
C LYS A 128 19.29 -4.87 -4.41
N ASP A 129 18.01 -4.64 -4.13
CA ASP A 129 17.40 -4.78 -2.79
C ASP A 129 16.89 -6.19 -2.49
N THR A 130 17.05 -7.15 -3.41
CA THR A 130 16.69 -8.54 -3.16
C THR A 130 17.82 -9.44 -3.65
N ASN A 131 18.66 -9.94 -2.74
CA ASN A 131 19.54 -11.09 -2.98
C ASN A 131 18.69 -12.35 -3.28
N VAL A 132 18.00 -12.37 -4.41
CA VAL A 132 16.94 -13.34 -4.70
C VAL A 132 17.11 -13.89 -6.10
N THR A 133 17.71 -15.08 -6.17
CA THR A 133 17.44 -16.04 -7.22
C THR A 133 16.24 -16.88 -6.76
N GLY A 134 15.09 -16.70 -7.40
CA GLY A 134 13.83 -17.37 -7.04
C GLY A 134 13.08 -16.67 -5.89
N LEU A 135 11.92 -16.08 -6.20
CA LEU A 135 11.13 -15.27 -5.26
C LEU A 135 10.63 -16.08 -4.07
N ASP A 136 11.06 -15.67 -2.87
CA ASP A 136 10.44 -16.06 -1.60
C ASP A 136 9.09 -15.32 -1.46
N PRO A 137 7.95 -16.02 -1.31
CA PRO A 137 6.65 -15.41 -1.03
C PRO A 137 6.64 -14.44 0.15
N ALA A 138 7.61 -14.52 1.09
CA ALA A 138 7.77 -13.56 2.19
C ALA A 138 8.08 -12.13 1.74
N SER A 139 8.53 -11.92 0.50
CA SER A 139 8.88 -10.60 -0.06
C SER A 139 7.75 -9.92 -0.84
N LEU A 140 6.54 -10.49 -0.83
CA LEU A 140 5.38 -9.88 -1.49
C LEU A 140 4.91 -8.65 -0.68
N PRO A 141 4.55 -7.52 -1.33
CA PRO A 141 3.88 -6.39 -0.68
C PRO A 141 2.75 -6.92 0.20
N GLN A 142 2.77 -6.60 1.51
CA GLN A 142 1.80 -7.13 2.46
C GLN A 142 0.39 -6.76 2.05
N LEU A 143 -0.31 -7.73 1.49
CA LEU A 143 -1.72 -7.63 1.23
C LEU A 143 -2.45 -7.37 2.57
N PRO A 144 -3.53 -6.58 2.59
CA PRO A 144 -4.36 -6.41 3.79
C PRO A 144 -4.86 -7.75 4.32
N CYS A 145 -4.45 -8.13 5.54
CA CYS A 145 -4.79 -9.40 6.19
C CYS A 145 -5.41 -9.17 7.57
N PHE A 146 -6.36 -10.03 7.94
CA PHE A 146 -6.72 -10.28 9.34
C PHE A 146 -5.92 -11.48 9.87
N THR A 147 -6.02 -11.77 11.16
CA THR A 147 -5.46 -13.00 11.74
C THR A 147 -6.54 -14.01 12.12
N VAL A 148 -6.16 -15.29 12.20
CA VAL A 148 -7.00 -16.33 12.84
C VAL A 148 -7.52 -15.86 14.21
N GLY A 149 -8.76 -16.24 14.51
CA GLY A 149 -9.47 -15.86 15.72
C GLY A 149 -10.20 -14.52 15.62
N THR A 150 -9.93 -13.71 14.57
CA THR A 150 -10.67 -12.47 14.31
C THR A 150 -12.11 -12.79 13.98
N ARG A 151 -13.07 -12.18 14.68
CA ARG A 151 -14.50 -12.34 14.39
C ARG A 151 -14.98 -11.30 13.40
N ILE A 152 -15.60 -11.75 12.33
CA ILE A 152 -16.19 -10.92 11.28
C ILE A 152 -17.72 -10.91 11.44
N GLU A 153 -18.34 -9.74 11.35
CA GLU A 153 -19.81 -9.63 11.39
C GLU A 153 -20.43 -10.27 10.15
N THR A 154 -21.22 -11.33 10.35
CA THR A 154 -21.95 -12.03 9.29
C THR A 154 -23.46 -11.86 9.44
N ARG A 155 -24.23 -12.42 8.49
CA ARG A 155 -25.69 -12.56 8.63
C ARG A 155 -26.14 -13.28 9.91
N PHE A 156 -25.29 -14.08 10.53
CA PHE A 156 -25.57 -14.86 11.74
C PHE A 156 -24.91 -14.25 12.99
N GLY A 157 -24.37 -13.03 12.88
CA GLY A 157 -23.57 -12.37 13.91
C GLY A 157 -22.06 -12.63 13.73
N PRO A 158 -21.24 -12.29 14.74
CA PRO A 158 -19.79 -12.46 14.68
C PRO A 158 -19.38 -13.93 14.52
N GLN A 159 -18.61 -14.25 13.48
CA GLN A 159 -18.03 -15.57 13.25
C GLN A 159 -16.52 -15.48 13.08
N CYS A 160 -15.78 -16.46 13.58
CA CYS A 160 -14.33 -16.51 13.40
C CYS A 160 -13.99 -16.60 11.92
N ILE A 161 -13.05 -15.77 11.47
CA ILE A 161 -12.70 -15.62 10.06
C ILE A 161 -12.24 -16.93 9.42
N GLU A 162 -11.56 -17.81 10.17
CA GLU A 162 -11.11 -19.12 9.71
C GLU A 162 -12.24 -20.13 9.48
N THR A 163 -13.46 -19.82 9.90
CA THR A 163 -14.64 -20.66 9.67
C THR A 163 -15.47 -20.24 8.46
N LEU A 164 -15.20 -19.05 7.92
CA LEU A 164 -15.89 -18.54 6.74
C LEU A 164 -15.50 -19.34 5.49
N ILE A 165 -16.45 -19.49 4.59
CA ILE A 165 -16.25 -20.09 3.26
C ILE A 165 -16.77 -19.16 2.16
N PRO A 166 -16.26 -19.27 0.92
CA PRO A 166 -16.85 -18.59 -0.22
C PRO A 166 -18.37 -18.85 -0.30
N GLY A 167 -19.14 -17.77 -0.46
CA GLY A 167 -20.61 -17.76 -0.44
C GLY A 167 -21.21 -17.24 0.87
N ASP A 168 -20.44 -17.23 1.97
CA ASP A 168 -20.93 -16.69 3.25
C ASP A 168 -21.20 -15.18 3.16
N LEU A 169 -22.29 -14.76 3.80
CA LEU A 169 -22.76 -13.38 3.75
C LEU A 169 -22.21 -12.57 4.92
N VAL A 170 -21.31 -11.64 4.60
CA VAL A 170 -20.66 -10.71 5.54
C VAL A 170 -21.36 -9.36 5.51
N LYS A 171 -21.54 -8.75 6.69
CA LYS A 171 -22.13 -7.42 6.82
C LYS A 171 -21.12 -6.38 6.36
N THR A 172 -21.55 -5.52 5.44
CA THR A 172 -20.75 -4.37 4.97
C THR A 172 -21.36 -3.06 5.42
N GLU A 173 -20.54 -2.01 5.46
CA GLU A 173 -20.92 -0.68 5.92
C GLU A 173 -22.09 -0.07 5.15
N GLY A 174 -22.16 -0.33 3.84
CA GLY A 174 -23.18 0.23 2.94
C GLY A 174 -24.60 -0.31 3.18
N GLY A 175 -24.84 -1.01 4.29
CA GLY A 175 -26.14 -1.55 4.70
C GLY A 175 -26.51 -2.89 4.05
N GLY A 176 -25.56 -3.51 3.35
CA GLY A 176 -25.77 -4.78 2.63
C GLY A 176 -25.05 -5.96 3.26
N LEU A 177 -25.57 -7.16 2.98
CA LEU A 177 -24.81 -8.40 3.15
C LEU A 177 -24.15 -8.73 1.80
N GLN A 178 -22.83 -8.90 1.79
CA GLN A 178 -22.09 -9.26 0.60
C GLN A 178 -21.54 -10.68 0.71
N PRO A 179 -21.67 -11.50 -0.34
CA PRO A 179 -21.09 -12.84 -0.35
C PRO A 179 -19.57 -12.77 -0.46
N VAL A 180 -18.87 -13.44 0.44
CA VAL A 180 -17.43 -13.68 0.30
C VAL A 180 -17.21 -14.48 -0.98
N LYS A 181 -16.28 -14.07 -1.81
CA LYS A 181 -16.03 -14.72 -3.10
C LYS A 181 -14.78 -15.57 -3.09
N TRP A 182 -13.82 -15.16 -2.27
CA TRP A 182 -12.58 -15.89 -2.11
C TRP A 182 -11.98 -15.60 -0.74
N ILE A 183 -11.31 -16.63 -0.21
CA ILE A 183 -10.58 -16.57 1.05
C ILE A 183 -9.21 -17.14 0.79
N GLY A 184 -8.18 -16.38 1.14
CA GLY A 184 -6.79 -16.86 1.13
C GLY A 184 -6.22 -16.82 2.52
N SER A 185 -5.40 -17.81 2.87
CA SER A 185 -4.63 -17.77 4.10
C SER A 185 -3.16 -18.06 3.88
N ARG A 186 -2.32 -17.55 4.79
CA ARG A 186 -0.90 -17.85 4.86
C ARG A 186 -0.46 -17.93 6.31
N LYS A 187 0.19 -19.03 6.66
CA LYS A 187 0.87 -19.23 7.94
C LYS A 187 2.30 -18.74 7.85
N LEU A 188 2.74 -18.02 8.88
CA LEU A 188 4.13 -17.62 9.09
C LEU A 188 4.63 -18.21 10.40
N THR A 189 5.79 -18.83 10.33
CA THR A 189 6.51 -19.42 11.46
C THR A 189 7.32 -18.36 12.21
N SER A 190 7.76 -18.70 13.43
CA SER A 190 8.62 -17.82 14.23
C SER A 190 9.91 -17.45 13.52
N CYS A 191 10.51 -18.39 12.78
CA CYS A 191 11.72 -18.14 12.02
C CYS A 191 11.47 -17.12 10.89
N GLU A 192 10.33 -17.20 10.20
CA GLU A 192 9.98 -16.24 9.15
C GLU A 192 9.72 -14.84 9.71
N LEU A 193 9.03 -14.73 10.85
CA LEU A 193 8.78 -13.44 11.51
C LEU A 193 10.06 -12.79 12.04
N LEU A 194 11.00 -13.60 12.57
CA LEU A 194 12.31 -13.11 12.99
C LEU A 194 13.18 -12.67 11.81
N ALA A 195 13.15 -13.41 10.70
CA ALA A 195 13.89 -13.08 9.49
C ALA A 195 13.29 -11.85 8.76
N HIS A 196 11.98 -11.66 8.88
CA HIS A 196 11.24 -10.60 8.20
C HIS A 196 10.36 -9.84 9.20
N PRO A 197 10.94 -8.99 10.08
CA PRO A 197 10.18 -8.26 11.09
C PRO A 197 9.09 -7.36 10.51
N HIS A 198 9.23 -6.97 9.24
CA HIS A 198 8.19 -6.23 8.53
C HIS A 198 6.87 -7.01 8.49
N LEU A 199 6.88 -8.35 8.45
CA LEU A 199 5.69 -9.21 8.46
C LEU A 199 4.97 -9.30 9.82
N CYS A 200 5.55 -8.74 10.89
CA CYS A 200 4.89 -8.69 12.20
C CYS A 200 3.62 -7.82 12.14
N PRO A 201 2.53 -8.25 12.81
CA PRO A 201 1.24 -7.57 12.75
C PRO A 201 1.24 -6.27 13.54
N VAL A 202 0.29 -5.40 13.21
CA VAL A 202 -0.12 -4.31 14.10
C VAL A 202 -1.22 -4.86 15.03
N ARG A 203 -1.02 -4.72 16.33
CA ARG A 203 -2.06 -4.96 17.34
C ARG A 203 -2.79 -3.65 17.64
N ILE A 204 -4.10 -3.72 17.58
CA ILE A 204 -5.04 -2.67 17.97
C ILE A 204 -5.77 -3.21 19.21
N THR A 205 -5.45 -2.70 20.39
CA THR A 205 -6.05 -3.19 21.64
C THR A 205 -7.52 -2.84 21.72
N ALA A 206 -8.30 -3.62 22.49
CA ALA A 206 -9.71 -3.35 22.70
C ALA A 206 -9.97 -1.87 23.10
N GLY A 207 -10.89 -1.21 22.40
CA GLY A 207 -11.24 0.20 22.62
C GLY A 207 -10.29 1.25 22.04
N ALA A 208 -9.15 0.87 21.44
CA ALA A 208 -8.14 1.81 20.97
C ALA A 208 -8.60 2.69 19.78
N MET A 209 -9.53 2.21 18.96
CA MET A 209 -10.12 3.00 17.87
C MET A 209 -11.14 4.04 18.37
N GLY A 210 -11.58 3.90 19.63
CA GLY A 210 -12.59 4.75 20.26
C GLY A 210 -13.97 4.07 20.33
N ASN A 211 -14.86 4.62 21.17
CA ASN A 211 -16.22 4.11 21.37
C ASN A 211 -16.32 2.61 21.76
N GLY A 212 -15.29 2.08 22.42
CA GLY A 212 -15.22 0.66 22.79
C GLY A 212 -14.86 -0.28 21.63
N LEU A 213 -14.36 0.27 20.51
CA LEU A 213 -13.90 -0.50 19.35
C LEU A 213 -12.36 -0.54 19.26
N PRO A 214 -11.76 -1.65 18.80
CA PRO A 214 -12.41 -2.94 18.60
C PRO A 214 -12.91 -3.52 19.93
N VAL A 215 -13.90 -4.43 19.90
CA VAL A 215 -14.48 -5.01 21.13
C VAL A 215 -13.52 -5.98 21.83
N CYS A 216 -12.54 -6.50 21.09
CA CYS A 216 -11.43 -7.32 21.54
C CYS A 216 -10.16 -6.87 20.82
N ASP A 217 -8.99 -7.29 21.29
CA ASP A 217 -7.74 -7.04 20.59
C ASP A 217 -7.81 -7.56 19.15
N LEU A 218 -7.46 -6.71 18.20
CA LEU A 218 -7.47 -7.02 16.77
C LEU A 218 -6.03 -6.97 16.25
N LEU A 219 -5.59 -8.05 15.60
CA LEU A 219 -4.31 -8.10 14.91
C LEU A 219 -4.56 -8.05 13.41
N VAL A 220 -3.82 -7.19 12.72
CA VAL A 220 -3.91 -7.02 11.27
C VAL A 220 -2.52 -6.84 10.67
N SER A 221 -2.37 -7.12 9.38
CA SER A 221 -1.11 -6.78 8.67
C SER A 221 -0.88 -5.27 8.67
N ARG A 222 0.37 -4.84 8.51
CA ARG A 222 0.76 -3.42 8.64
C ARG A 222 -0.01 -2.50 7.70
N GLN A 223 -0.22 -2.94 6.47
CA GLN A 223 -0.90 -2.16 5.43
C GLN A 223 -2.42 -2.36 5.42
N HIS A 224 -2.96 -3.17 6.34
CA HIS A 224 -4.41 -3.32 6.48
C HIS A 224 -5.04 -1.99 6.87
N ARG A 225 -6.01 -1.51 6.10
CA ARG A 225 -6.63 -0.22 6.36
C ARG A 225 -7.85 -0.33 7.26
N MET A 226 -7.83 0.43 8.34
CA MET A 226 -8.95 0.63 9.23
C MET A 226 -9.77 1.83 8.74
N LEU A 227 -11.08 1.78 8.91
CA LEU A 227 -11.92 2.94 8.62
C LEU A 227 -11.86 3.92 9.78
N ILE A 228 -11.49 5.16 9.48
CA ILE A 228 -11.61 6.30 10.38
C ILE A 228 -12.86 7.08 9.96
N SER A 229 -13.75 7.29 10.92
CA SER A 229 -14.99 8.04 10.74
C SER A 229 -15.05 9.16 11.77
N SER A 230 -14.76 10.38 11.35
CA SER A 230 -14.66 11.49 12.28
C SER A 230 -14.90 12.89 11.66
N PRO A 231 -15.32 13.87 12.49
CA PRO A 231 -15.36 15.26 12.05
C PRO A 231 -14.00 15.84 11.65
N ILE A 232 -12.89 15.23 12.09
CA ILE A 232 -11.54 15.65 11.67
C ILE A 232 -11.30 15.18 10.23
N ALA A 233 -11.67 13.93 9.91
CA ALA A 233 -11.62 13.42 8.55
C ALA A 233 -12.48 14.30 7.61
N LYS A 234 -13.69 14.67 8.02
CA LYS A 234 -14.56 15.59 7.25
C LYS A 234 -13.87 16.90 6.90
N ARG A 235 -13.27 17.55 7.89
CA ARG A 235 -12.57 18.83 7.69
C ARG A 235 -11.31 18.72 6.86
N MET A 236 -10.66 17.56 6.85
CA MET A 236 -9.44 17.34 6.08
C MET A 236 -9.74 16.93 4.64
N PHE A 237 -10.65 15.99 4.45
CA PHE A 237 -10.84 15.26 3.19
C PHE A 237 -12.17 15.54 2.50
N GLY A 238 -13.05 16.33 3.13
CA GLY A 238 -14.40 16.57 2.62
C GLY A 238 -15.36 15.39 2.80
N THR A 239 -14.93 14.32 3.46
CA THR A 239 -15.72 13.11 3.77
C THR A 239 -15.52 12.72 5.22
N ASP A 240 -16.57 12.22 5.87
CA ASP A 240 -16.51 11.73 7.25
C ASP A 240 -15.65 10.46 7.36
N ASP A 241 -15.61 9.66 6.28
CA ASP A 241 -15.06 8.31 6.25
C ASP A 241 -13.83 8.22 5.34
N VAL A 242 -12.70 7.73 5.87
CA VAL A 242 -11.45 7.45 5.14
C VAL A 242 -10.79 6.17 5.60
N LEU A 243 -10.08 5.49 4.70
CA LEU A 243 -9.28 4.30 5.01
C LEU A 243 -7.83 4.67 5.32
N VAL A 244 -7.31 4.18 6.45
CA VAL A 244 -5.96 4.48 6.94
C VAL A 244 -5.24 3.21 7.34
N ALA A 245 -4.01 3.03 6.88
CA ALA A 245 -3.21 1.84 7.14
C ALA A 245 -2.90 1.71 8.64
N ALA A 246 -3.00 0.48 9.17
CA ALA A 246 -2.80 0.20 10.59
C ALA A 246 -1.43 0.65 11.09
N ILE A 247 -0.38 0.54 10.26
CA ILE A 247 0.97 1.01 10.59
C ILE A 247 1.03 2.53 10.84
N LYS A 248 0.18 3.32 10.18
CA LYS A 248 0.11 4.77 10.42
C LYS A 248 -0.58 5.10 11.74
N LEU A 249 -1.33 4.15 12.31
CA LEU A 249 -2.07 4.32 13.57
C LEU A 249 -1.22 4.03 14.81
N THR A 250 0.00 3.48 14.68
CA THR A 250 0.84 3.09 15.82
C THR A 250 1.34 4.26 16.68
N GLU A 251 1.12 5.49 16.23
CA GLU A 251 1.35 6.70 17.03
C GLU A 251 0.25 6.93 18.09
N LEU A 252 -0.86 6.19 18.01
CA LEU A 252 -2.00 6.32 18.92
C LEU A 252 -1.90 5.34 20.09
N PRO A 253 -2.35 5.73 21.30
CA PRO A 253 -2.36 4.85 22.45
C PRO A 253 -3.13 3.54 22.19
N GLY A 254 -2.54 2.41 22.55
CA GLY A 254 -3.17 1.09 22.38
C GLY A 254 -3.04 0.51 20.97
N ILE A 255 -2.27 1.14 20.07
CA ILE A 255 -1.98 0.61 18.74
C ILE A 255 -0.47 0.52 18.57
N TYR A 256 0.06 -0.67 18.31
CA TYR A 256 1.49 -0.87 18.21
C TYR A 256 1.85 -2.08 17.34
N LEU A 257 3.08 -2.10 16.85
CA LEU A 257 3.63 -3.25 16.15
C LEU A 257 3.92 -4.37 17.17
N ASP A 258 3.30 -5.53 16.98
CA ASP A 258 3.46 -6.67 17.88
C ASP A 258 4.54 -7.63 17.36
N GLN A 259 5.74 -7.46 17.90
CA GLN A 259 6.90 -8.29 17.56
C GLN A 259 7.03 -9.55 18.44
N ASP A 260 6.18 -9.70 19.45
CA ASP A 260 6.21 -10.84 20.37
C ASP A 260 5.41 -12.05 19.82
N VAL A 261 4.68 -11.85 18.72
CA VAL A 261 3.97 -12.91 18.01
C VAL A 261 4.96 -13.92 17.45
N ARG A 262 4.85 -15.18 17.91
CA ARG A 262 5.72 -16.28 17.48
C ARG A 262 5.23 -17.01 16.25
N GLU A 263 3.93 -17.04 16.03
CA GLU A 263 3.32 -17.64 14.85
C GLU A 263 2.05 -16.88 14.52
N ILE A 264 1.77 -16.73 13.23
CA ILE A 264 0.58 -16.01 12.78
C ILE A 264 0.04 -16.64 11.50
N GLU A 265 -1.28 -16.76 11.43
CA GLU A 265 -1.97 -17.09 10.20
C GLU A 265 -2.75 -15.87 9.74
N TYR A 266 -2.35 -15.32 8.60
CA TYR A 266 -3.00 -14.20 7.95
C TYR A 266 -4.09 -14.70 7.01
N ILE A 267 -5.26 -14.05 7.03
CA ILE A 267 -6.44 -14.41 6.24
C ILE A 267 -6.98 -13.19 5.49
N HIS A 268 -7.34 -13.39 4.21
CA HIS A 268 -7.88 -12.41 3.29
C HIS A 268 -9.33 -12.73 2.95
N LEU A 269 -10.18 -11.71 2.83
CA LEU A 269 -11.53 -11.83 2.32
C LEU A 269 -11.68 -10.95 1.08
N LEU A 270 -12.09 -11.54 -0.03
CA LEU A 270 -12.35 -10.84 -1.29
C LEU A 270 -13.85 -10.89 -1.62
N PHE A 271 -14.36 -9.78 -2.15
CA PHE A 271 -15.76 -9.60 -2.56
C PHE A 271 -15.82 -9.10 -4.01
N ASP A 272 -17.03 -8.93 -4.58
CA ASP A 272 -17.21 -8.39 -5.94
C ASP A 272 -16.74 -6.94 -6.08
N SER A 273 -16.74 -6.20 -4.98
CA SER A 273 -16.20 -4.84 -4.87
C SER A 273 -15.34 -4.74 -3.63
N HIS A 274 -14.54 -3.68 -3.54
CA HIS A 274 -13.88 -3.37 -2.29
C HIS A 274 -14.95 -2.98 -1.26
N GLU A 275 -15.01 -3.68 -0.14
CA GLU A 275 -16.00 -3.47 0.91
C GLU A 275 -15.33 -2.97 2.19
N VAL A 276 -16.08 -2.21 2.99
CA VAL A 276 -15.77 -2.02 4.40
C VAL A 276 -16.60 -3.02 5.19
N ILE A 277 -15.93 -3.90 5.92
CA ILE A 277 -16.53 -4.94 6.77
C ILE A 277 -16.25 -4.64 8.24
N PHE A 278 -16.80 -5.44 9.15
CA PHE A 278 -16.62 -5.26 10.58
C PHE A 278 -15.86 -6.43 11.19
N ALA A 279 -14.65 -6.15 11.67
CA ALA A 279 -13.78 -7.09 12.37
C ALA A 279 -13.67 -6.70 13.84
N GLU A 280 -14.06 -7.59 14.76
CA GLU A 280 -14.21 -7.28 16.19
C GLU A 280 -15.04 -6.00 16.43
N GLY A 281 -16.10 -5.84 15.63
CA GLY A 281 -16.97 -4.65 15.60
C GLY A 281 -16.33 -3.38 15.00
N SER A 282 -15.01 -3.37 14.74
CA SER A 282 -14.33 -2.24 14.09
C SER A 282 -14.50 -2.27 12.58
N PRO A 283 -14.85 -1.16 11.93
CA PRO A 283 -14.90 -1.09 10.48
C PRO A 283 -13.49 -1.11 9.87
N SER A 284 -13.25 -2.02 8.93
CA SER A 284 -11.96 -2.20 8.24
C SER A 284 -12.18 -2.67 6.80
N GLU A 285 -11.14 -2.59 5.98
CA GLU A 285 -11.24 -3.00 4.58
C GLU A 285 -11.33 -4.52 4.40
N SER A 286 -12.02 -4.94 3.33
CA SER A 286 -11.76 -6.22 2.68
C SER A 286 -10.49 -6.15 1.83
N LEU A 287 -10.06 -7.27 1.23
CA LEU A 287 -8.94 -7.25 0.28
C LEU A 287 -9.23 -6.27 -0.86
N TYR A 288 -8.46 -5.19 -0.93
CA TYR A 288 -8.49 -4.26 -2.05
C TYR A 288 -7.48 -4.69 -3.11
N THR A 289 -7.98 -5.31 -4.18
CA THR A 289 -7.18 -5.65 -5.35
C THR A 289 -6.99 -4.41 -6.22
N GLY A 290 -6.18 -3.44 -5.79
CA GLY A 290 -5.61 -2.47 -6.72
C GLY A 290 -4.73 -3.18 -7.76
N VAL A 291 -4.43 -2.55 -8.90
CA VAL A 291 -3.54 -3.10 -9.94
C VAL A 291 -2.16 -3.51 -9.38
N GLU A 292 -1.74 -2.94 -8.25
CA GLU A 292 -0.53 -3.30 -7.50
C GLU A 292 -0.70 -4.56 -6.63
N ALA A 293 -1.84 -4.73 -5.95
CA ALA A 293 -2.11 -5.89 -5.09
C ALA A 293 -2.23 -7.20 -5.87
N MET A 294 -2.66 -7.18 -7.14
CA MET A 294 -2.73 -8.40 -7.97
C MET A 294 -1.39 -8.85 -8.54
N LYS A 295 -0.37 -7.98 -8.54
CA LYS A 295 1.00 -8.34 -8.92
C LYS A 295 1.74 -9.05 -7.78
N SER A 296 1.26 -8.91 -6.54
CA SER A 296 1.81 -9.53 -5.35
C SER A 296 1.09 -10.81 -4.90
N VAL A 297 0.13 -11.32 -5.67
CA VAL A 297 -0.54 -12.60 -5.40
C VAL A 297 0.16 -13.72 -6.18
N PRO A 298 0.54 -14.85 -5.54
CA PRO A 298 1.14 -16.01 -6.22
C PRO A 298 0.27 -16.51 -7.38
N GLU A 299 0.91 -17.01 -8.45
CA GLU A 299 0.23 -17.39 -9.70
C GLU A 299 -0.99 -18.31 -9.49
N ALA A 300 -0.91 -19.27 -8.58
CA ALA A 300 -2.01 -20.19 -8.30
C ALA A 300 -3.25 -19.48 -7.72
N ALA A 301 -3.06 -18.61 -6.71
CA ALA A 301 -4.14 -17.81 -6.12
C ALA A 301 -4.62 -16.71 -7.08
N ARG A 302 -3.71 -16.16 -7.89
CA ARG A 302 -4.03 -15.18 -8.93
C ARG A 302 -4.89 -15.80 -10.03
N GLN A 303 -4.58 -17.01 -10.47
CA GLN A 303 -5.37 -17.79 -11.44
C GLN A 303 -6.73 -18.18 -10.86
N GLU A 304 -6.80 -18.54 -9.58
CA GLU A 304 -8.06 -18.81 -8.89
C GLU A 304 -8.94 -17.55 -8.82
N ILE A 305 -8.39 -16.43 -8.35
CA ILE A 305 -9.06 -15.12 -8.32
C ILE A 305 -9.52 -14.73 -9.73
N TYR A 306 -8.70 -14.89 -10.76
CA TYR A 306 -9.09 -14.58 -12.14
C TYR A 306 -10.06 -15.58 -12.78
N THR A 307 -10.20 -16.77 -12.22
CA THR A 307 -11.19 -17.77 -12.65
C THR A 307 -12.55 -17.47 -12.03
N LEU A 308 -12.56 -17.06 -10.76
CA LEU A 308 -13.76 -16.67 -10.02
C LEU A 308 -14.27 -15.29 -10.42
N PHE A 309 -13.36 -14.40 -10.81
CA PHE A 309 -13.64 -13.04 -11.26
C PHE A 309 -12.94 -12.75 -12.59
N PRO A 310 -13.48 -13.27 -13.69
CA PRO A 310 -12.91 -13.07 -15.02
C PRO A 310 -12.79 -11.58 -15.38
N ASP A 311 -13.64 -10.72 -14.80
CA ASP A 311 -13.63 -9.27 -15.04
C ASP A 311 -12.36 -8.56 -14.50
N LEU A 312 -11.66 -9.17 -13.52
CA LEU A 312 -10.35 -8.68 -13.04
C LEU A 312 -9.24 -8.86 -14.09
N LYS A 313 -9.44 -9.68 -15.14
CA LYS A 313 -8.54 -9.75 -16.31
C LYS A 313 -8.74 -8.60 -17.30
N SER A 314 -9.91 -7.95 -17.29
CA SER A 314 -10.35 -7.01 -18.34
C SER A 314 -10.19 -5.51 -18.01
N GLY A 315 -9.56 -5.17 -16.89
CA GLY A 315 -9.05 -3.81 -16.67
C GLY A 315 -10.08 -2.75 -16.24
N ALA A 316 -11.22 -3.14 -15.69
CA ALA A 316 -12.10 -2.23 -14.94
C ALA A 316 -12.21 -2.74 -13.49
N MET A 317 -11.33 -2.27 -12.62
CA MET A 317 -11.40 -2.58 -11.18
C MET A 317 -12.31 -1.54 -10.50
N PRO A 318 -13.23 -1.95 -9.62
CA PRO A 318 -14.01 -1.01 -8.82
C PRO A 318 -13.07 -0.11 -8.00
N GLY A 319 -13.43 1.16 -7.85
CA GLY A 319 -12.71 2.06 -6.95
C GLY A 319 -12.74 1.57 -5.51
N SER A 320 -11.88 2.11 -4.66
CA SER A 320 -11.88 1.76 -3.25
C SER A 320 -13.22 2.07 -2.57
N ALA A 321 -13.62 1.25 -1.60
CA ALA A 321 -14.87 1.41 -0.85
C ALA A 321 -15.03 2.81 -0.24
N ARG A 322 -13.90 3.39 0.16
CA ARG A 322 -13.76 4.73 0.71
C ARG A 322 -12.46 5.36 0.24
N PRO A 323 -12.34 6.70 0.28
CA PRO A 323 -11.09 7.39 -0.06
C PRO A 323 -9.94 6.92 0.82
N ILE A 324 -8.79 6.69 0.19
CA ILE A 324 -7.53 6.38 0.86
C ILE A 324 -6.65 7.62 0.72
N PRO A 325 -6.50 8.44 1.76
CA PRO A 325 -5.60 9.60 1.70
C PRO A 325 -4.14 9.17 1.51
N SER A 326 -3.31 10.03 0.94
CA SER A 326 -1.85 9.76 0.87
C SER A 326 -1.24 9.60 2.27
N GLY A 327 -0.11 8.87 2.37
CA GLY A 327 0.56 8.58 3.63
C GLY A 327 0.81 9.81 4.51
N ARG A 328 1.27 10.92 3.93
CA ARG A 328 1.46 12.21 4.61
C ARG A 328 0.16 12.73 5.24
N ARG A 329 -0.96 12.65 4.51
CA ARG A 329 -2.25 13.13 5.01
C ARG A 329 -2.86 12.19 6.05
N GLN A 330 -2.61 10.88 5.96
CA GLN A 330 -2.96 9.92 7.02
C GLN A 330 -2.24 10.27 8.34
N LYS A 331 -0.92 10.56 8.29
CA LYS A 331 -0.17 11.01 9.48
C LYS A 331 -0.72 12.31 10.06
N GLN A 332 -1.01 13.30 9.22
CA GLN A 332 -1.61 14.56 9.68
C GLN A 332 -2.97 14.34 10.36
N LEU A 333 -3.76 13.37 9.88
CA LEU A 333 -5.04 13.00 10.49
C LEU A 333 -4.80 12.40 11.88
N VAL A 334 -3.90 11.42 11.98
CA VAL A 334 -3.50 10.78 13.25
C VAL A 334 -3.01 11.80 14.27
N GLN A 335 -2.10 12.69 13.87
CA GLN A 335 -1.59 13.77 14.72
C GLN A 335 -2.68 14.73 15.19
N ARG A 336 -3.67 15.03 14.34
CA ARG A 336 -4.83 15.85 14.74
C ARG A 336 -5.74 15.10 15.71
N HIS A 337 -5.94 13.80 15.56
CA HIS A 337 -6.69 13.00 16.51
C HIS A 337 -6.01 12.95 17.87
N LEU A 338 -4.69 12.73 17.89
CA LEU A 338 -3.86 12.73 19.10
C LEU A 338 -3.91 14.09 19.81
N ARG A 339 -3.63 15.18 19.09
CA ARG A 339 -3.62 16.55 19.63
C ARG A 339 -4.97 16.97 20.21
N ASN A 340 -6.06 16.62 19.54
CA ASN A 340 -7.40 17.02 19.96
C ASN A 340 -8.09 16.00 20.88
N ARG A 341 -7.44 14.86 21.18
CA ARG A 341 -7.99 13.76 21.98
C ARG A 341 -9.37 13.31 21.49
N LYS A 342 -9.50 13.11 20.17
CA LYS A 342 -10.76 12.69 19.54
C LYS A 342 -10.68 11.22 19.09
N PRO A 343 -11.72 10.41 19.33
CA PRO A 343 -11.74 9.01 18.88
C PRO A 343 -11.70 8.91 17.34
N LEU A 344 -11.16 7.81 16.81
CA LEU A 344 -11.07 7.57 15.37
C LEU A 344 -12.41 7.17 14.75
N THR A 345 -13.27 6.50 15.53
CA THR A 345 -14.58 6.00 15.11
C THR A 345 -15.72 6.76 15.80
N ALA A 346 -15.59 8.09 15.88
CA ALA A 346 -16.47 8.97 16.67
C ALA A 346 -17.96 8.78 16.34
N ASP A 347 -18.29 8.54 15.07
CA ASP A 347 -19.66 8.47 14.56
C ASP A 347 -20.19 7.04 14.36
N TYR A 348 -19.41 6.01 14.72
CA TYR A 348 -19.77 4.60 14.48
C TYR A 348 -20.51 3.91 15.63
N SER A 349 -20.60 4.53 16.81
CA SER A 349 -21.35 3.90 17.90
C SER A 349 -22.85 3.97 17.63
N THR A 350 -23.47 2.79 17.43
CA THR A 350 -24.90 2.49 17.62
C THR A 350 -25.94 3.12 16.68
N SER A 351 -25.60 3.87 15.63
CA SER A 351 -26.60 4.48 14.72
C SER A 351 -26.63 3.94 13.29
N LYS A 352 -25.52 3.42 12.76
CA LYS A 352 -25.43 2.89 11.38
C LYS A 352 -25.70 1.38 11.26
N SER A 353 -25.91 0.69 12.38
CA SER A 353 -26.05 -0.77 12.42
C SER A 353 -27.51 -1.27 12.38
N ALA A 354 -28.48 -0.35 12.38
CA ALA A 354 -29.91 -0.63 12.51
C ALA A 354 -30.63 -0.69 11.16
#